data_AF-A0A3E1I258-F1
#
_entry.id   AF-A0A3E1I258-F1
#
_cell.length_a   1.000
_cell.length_b   1.000
_cell.length_c   1.000
_cell.angle_alpha   90.00
_cell.angle_beta   90.00
_cell.angle_gamma   90.00
#
_symmetry.space_group_name_H-M   'P 1'
#
loop_
_entity.id
_entity.type
_entity.pdbx_description
1 polymer ?
#
loop_
_entity_poly.entity_id
_entity_poly.type
_entity_poly.pdbx_seq_one_letter_code
_entity_poly.pdbx_strand_id
1 'polypeptide(L)'
;MDVRQYAFLTRQPSAAVKSRAHFLGLPKRGLALILANAMFWHPLLAQADGIVVNAPGTTVGQAGNGVPIVNIATPNANGLSHNQFHDYNVGANGVILNNATDRTQSTQLGGIIVGNPNLHGTAANIILNEVNGGSPSQLRGYTEVAGQSAHVIVANPYGISCNGCGFINTPQATLTTGKAVIENGQINRYQVDQGSVAIEGAGLNASNVDQFEIITRATTINAQIQAKKLTVIAGRNDVDARTLNATARAADGSQAPDLAIDSSALGGMYVGAVKLVGTEAGVGVKLSGDMVAGGDIQIDAGGHVVMGQTTAAGAINVKARSVEAQGVVAAGSVLEMKTQGDLLNQKSLAARDRVALQSGGVLTNNGVIEAGVNADQTRNAQGDIHVTAAQLNNNGKTVIASRDLTVNVDGTVDNRSGTLSAQNQLKVTTEKLDNQQQGRVLSAA
;
A
#
# COMPACT_ATOMS: atom_id res chain seq x y z
N MET A 1 29.55 -69.88 -9.42
CA MET A 1 30.81 -69.26 -8.95
C MET A 1 30.59 -67.76 -9.03
N ASP A 2 29.86 -67.20 -8.09
CA ASP A 2 30.30 -66.73 -6.77
C ASP A 2 30.84 -65.30 -6.83
N VAL A 3 30.13 -64.44 -6.11
CA VAL A 3 30.19 -62.98 -6.05
C VAL A 3 31.32 -62.58 -5.09
N ARG A 4 32.17 -61.61 -5.45
CA ARG A 4 32.84 -60.76 -4.43
C ARG A 4 33.01 -59.31 -4.87
N GLN A 5 32.29 -58.46 -4.14
CA GLN A 5 32.44 -57.02 -3.96
C GLN A 5 33.77 -56.66 -3.30
N TYR A 6 34.31 -55.46 -3.56
CA TYR A 6 34.90 -54.52 -2.59
C TYR A 6 35.07 -53.15 -3.31
N ALA A 7 34.91 -51.96 -2.71
CA ALA A 7 34.21 -51.50 -1.53
C ALA A 7 34.17 -49.96 -1.59
N PHE A 8 33.00 -49.40 -1.28
CA PHE A 8 32.76 -48.16 -0.52
C PHE A 8 33.94 -47.17 -0.34
N LEU A 9 33.82 -45.98 -0.96
CA LEU A 9 34.49 -44.77 -0.46
C LEU A 9 33.77 -44.33 0.82
N THR A 10 34.45 -44.50 1.94
CA THR A 10 34.03 -44.19 3.29
C THR A 10 34.06 -42.69 3.57
N ARG A 11 33.05 -42.26 4.34
CA ARG A 11 32.84 -40.92 4.91
C ARG A 11 34.10 -40.43 5.64
N GLN A 12 34.57 -39.22 5.31
CA GLN A 12 35.43 -38.46 6.20
C GLN A 12 34.61 -38.01 7.43
N PRO A 13 35.10 -38.18 8.67
CA PRO A 13 34.43 -37.61 9.84
C PRO A 13 34.60 -36.10 9.86
N SER A 14 33.50 -35.35 9.90
CA SER A 14 33.52 -33.91 10.18
C SER A 14 34.19 -33.65 11.54
N ALA A 15 35.03 -32.63 11.61
CA ALA A 15 35.74 -32.25 12.83
C ALA A 15 34.77 -32.04 14.00
N ALA A 16 35.07 -32.65 15.16
CA ALA A 16 34.29 -32.47 16.37
C ALA A 16 34.34 -30.99 16.82
N VAL A 17 33.20 -30.32 16.82
CA VAL A 17 33.06 -28.93 17.28
C VAL A 17 33.31 -28.88 18.78
N LYS A 18 34.48 -28.37 19.20
CA LYS A 18 34.77 -28.13 20.63
C LYS A 18 33.87 -27.02 21.16
N SER A 19 32.91 -27.38 22.03
CA SER A 19 32.14 -26.40 22.80
C SER A 19 33.06 -25.67 23.78
N ARG A 20 33.41 -24.42 23.48
CA ARG A 20 34.09 -23.55 24.45
C ARG A 20 33.04 -22.96 25.40
N ALA A 21 33.16 -23.19 26.70
CA ALA A 21 32.25 -22.63 27.72
C ALA A 21 32.46 -21.12 27.97
N HIS A 22 33.60 -20.59 27.52
CA HIS A 22 34.03 -19.21 27.69
C HIS A 22 34.41 -18.57 26.35
N PHE A 23 34.06 -17.30 26.18
CA PHE A 23 34.46 -16.47 25.05
C PHE A 23 35.16 -15.23 25.61
N LEU A 24 36.43 -15.02 25.23
CA LEU A 24 37.27 -13.90 25.74
C LEU A 24 37.26 -13.77 27.29
N GLY A 25 37.36 -14.90 28.00
CA GLY A 25 37.40 -14.90 29.47
C GLY A 25 36.04 -14.78 30.18
N LEU A 26 34.95 -14.51 29.46
CA LEU A 26 33.60 -14.45 30.03
C LEU A 26 32.85 -15.78 29.82
N PRO A 27 32.12 -16.28 30.85
CA PRO A 27 31.25 -17.43 30.69
C PRO A 27 30.11 -17.09 29.73
N LYS A 28 29.77 -18.01 28.80
CA LYS A 28 28.69 -17.80 27.82
C LYS A 28 27.36 -17.34 28.44
N ARG A 29 27.06 -17.83 29.65
CA ARG A 29 25.87 -17.42 30.42
C ARG A 29 25.93 -15.96 30.88
N GLY A 30 27.12 -15.46 31.24
CA GLY A 30 27.31 -14.05 31.60
C GLY A 30 27.18 -13.14 30.38
N LEU A 31 27.75 -13.52 29.24
CA LEU A 31 27.59 -12.78 27.99
C LEU A 31 26.12 -12.74 27.54
N ALA A 32 25.39 -13.86 27.64
CA ALA A 32 23.97 -13.93 27.33
C ALA A 32 23.11 -13.05 28.26
N LEU A 33 23.45 -12.97 29.55
CA LEU A 33 22.76 -12.09 30.51
C LEU A 33 23.02 -10.60 30.23
N ILE A 34 24.25 -10.23 29.84
CA ILE A 34 24.58 -8.86 29.44
C ILE A 34 23.84 -8.48 28.15
N LEU A 35 23.86 -9.35 27.14
CA LEU A 35 23.13 -9.13 25.89
C LEU A 35 21.62 -9.10 26.10
N ALA A 36 21.07 -9.99 26.93
CA ALA A 36 19.65 -9.98 27.26
C ALA A 36 19.27 -8.70 28.01
N ASN A 37 20.03 -8.26 29.02
CA ASN A 37 19.75 -6.99 29.72
C ASN A 37 19.91 -5.78 28.81
N ALA A 38 20.93 -5.77 27.93
CA ALA A 38 21.04 -4.76 26.89
C ALA A 38 19.77 -4.76 26.05
N MET A 39 19.40 -5.86 25.40
CA MET A 39 18.21 -5.94 24.54
C MET A 39 16.90 -5.62 25.27
N PHE A 40 16.80 -5.94 26.57
CA PHE A 40 15.60 -5.70 27.37
C PHE A 40 15.46 -4.23 27.81
N TRP A 41 16.57 -3.49 27.95
CA TRP A 41 16.57 -2.08 28.37
C TRP A 41 16.72 -1.09 27.21
N HIS A 42 17.13 -1.52 26.02
CA HIS A 42 17.19 -0.67 24.82
C HIS A 42 15.84 -0.01 24.42
N PRO A 43 14.63 -0.57 24.67
CA PRO A 43 13.39 0.10 24.26
C PRO A 43 13.02 1.32 25.13
N LEU A 44 13.63 1.46 26.31
CA LEU A 44 13.30 2.55 27.26
C LEU A 44 14.10 3.83 27.03
N LEU A 45 15.14 3.80 26.19
CA LEU A 45 15.97 4.97 25.86
C LEU A 45 15.70 5.55 24.47
N ALA A 46 14.76 4.98 23.71
CA ALA A 46 14.25 5.61 22.49
C ALA A 46 13.22 6.69 22.85
N GLN A 47 13.63 7.70 23.60
CA GLN A 47 12.96 9.00 23.57
C GLN A 47 13.25 9.55 22.17
N ALA A 48 12.22 9.64 21.33
CA ALA A 48 12.37 10.32 20.05
C ALA A 48 12.82 11.76 20.33
N ASP A 49 13.97 12.15 19.80
CA ASP A 49 14.36 13.56 19.71
C ASP A 49 13.20 14.27 18.98
N GLY A 50 12.51 15.18 19.67
CA GLY A 50 11.17 15.66 19.28
C GLY A 50 11.11 16.30 17.89
N ILE A 51 11.12 17.63 17.83
CA ILE A 51 11.20 18.38 16.57
C ILE A 51 12.42 19.28 16.66
N VAL A 52 13.37 19.07 15.77
CA VAL A 52 14.64 19.80 15.72
C VAL A 52 14.75 20.48 14.36
N VAL A 53 14.69 21.82 14.35
CA VAL A 53 14.76 22.61 13.12
C VAL A 53 16.19 22.67 12.60
N ASN A 54 16.38 22.60 11.28
CA ASN A 54 17.68 22.64 10.61
C ASN A 54 17.79 23.73 9.53
N ALA A 55 16.89 24.73 9.53
CA ALA A 55 16.95 25.87 8.63
C ALA A 55 16.39 27.15 9.28
N PRO A 56 16.85 28.35 8.84
CA PRO A 56 16.27 29.61 9.30
C PRO A 56 14.81 29.75 8.83
N GLY A 57 14.04 30.58 9.53
CA GLY A 57 12.65 30.90 9.18
C GLY A 57 11.61 29.94 9.74
N THR A 58 11.99 28.76 10.24
CA THR A 58 11.10 27.89 11.02
C THR A 58 11.48 27.98 12.49
N THR A 59 10.50 28.04 13.41
CA THR A 59 10.77 27.98 14.85
C THR A 59 9.80 27.05 15.55
N VAL A 60 10.25 26.38 16.61
CA VAL A 60 9.41 25.52 17.44
C VAL A 60 9.18 26.20 18.79
N GLY A 61 7.92 26.37 19.15
CA GLY A 61 7.45 26.77 20.47
C GLY A 61 6.52 25.71 21.06
N GLN A 62 5.74 26.09 22.06
CA GLN A 62 4.73 25.23 22.67
C GLN A 62 3.47 26.02 22.99
N ALA A 63 2.32 25.36 22.88
CA ALA A 63 1.04 25.85 23.36
C ALA A 63 0.99 25.84 24.90
N GLY A 64 0.00 26.51 25.48
CA GLY A 64 -0.16 26.58 26.94
C GLY A 64 -0.36 25.21 27.61
N ASN A 65 -0.82 24.20 26.86
CA ASN A 65 -0.97 22.83 27.33
C ASN A 65 0.21 21.89 26.95
N GLY A 66 1.30 22.44 26.40
CA GLY A 66 2.52 21.71 26.06
C GLY A 66 2.57 21.08 24.67
N VAL A 67 1.52 21.21 23.85
CA VAL A 67 1.58 20.74 22.45
C VAL A 67 2.61 21.57 21.66
N PRO A 68 3.57 20.95 20.95
CA PRO A 68 4.54 21.68 20.14
C PRO A 68 3.86 22.51 19.04
N ILE A 69 4.34 23.74 18.86
CA ILE A 69 3.90 24.65 17.79
C ILE A 69 5.08 24.89 16.86
N VAL A 70 4.95 24.49 15.60
CA VAL A 70 5.86 24.85 14.53
C VAL A 70 5.35 26.13 13.89
N ASN A 71 6.00 27.26 14.17
CA ASN A 71 5.83 28.45 13.35
C ASN A 71 6.55 28.21 12.03
N ILE A 72 5.75 27.90 11.00
CA ILE A 72 6.25 27.60 9.67
C ILE A 72 6.96 28.82 9.06
N ALA A 73 7.86 28.57 8.12
CA ALA A 73 8.53 29.61 7.36
C ALA A 73 7.57 30.44 6.51
N THR A 74 7.97 31.67 6.21
CA THR A 74 7.25 32.55 5.28
C THR A 74 7.02 31.82 3.95
N PRO A 75 5.78 31.68 3.48
CA PRO A 75 5.51 31.07 2.20
C PRO A 75 6.10 31.92 1.07
N ASN A 76 6.59 31.25 0.03
CA ASN A 76 7.05 31.92 -1.18
C ASN A 76 5.87 32.45 -2.02
N ALA A 77 6.17 33.08 -3.17
CA ALA A 77 5.15 33.65 -4.06
C ALA A 77 4.13 32.63 -4.62
N ASN A 78 4.39 31.32 -4.51
CA ASN A 78 3.48 30.24 -4.90
C ASN A 78 2.72 29.63 -3.71
N GLY A 79 2.83 30.21 -2.51
CA GLY A 79 2.17 29.71 -1.31
C GLY A 79 2.85 28.50 -0.66
N LEU A 80 4.07 28.12 -1.08
CA LEU A 80 4.84 27.04 -0.48
C LEU A 80 5.65 27.56 0.71
N SER A 81 5.37 27.04 1.90
CA SER A 81 6.23 27.15 3.08
C SER A 81 7.11 25.92 3.18
N HIS A 82 8.44 26.11 3.08
CA HIS A 82 9.42 25.03 3.14
C HIS A 82 10.14 25.05 4.49
N ASN A 83 9.95 24.01 5.27
CA ASN A 83 10.42 23.86 6.63
C ASN A 83 11.36 22.66 6.67
N GLN A 84 12.59 22.86 7.16
CA GLN A 84 13.61 21.80 7.19
C GLN A 84 13.96 21.42 8.62
N PHE A 85 14.07 20.12 8.86
CA PHE A 85 14.24 19.53 10.18
C PHE A 85 15.39 18.52 10.19
N HIS A 86 16.15 18.51 11.28
CA HIS A 86 17.05 17.41 11.60
C HIS A 86 16.22 16.21 12.09
N ASP A 87 15.27 16.44 13.00
CA ASP A 87 14.29 15.45 13.46
C ASP A 87 12.89 16.03 13.37
N TYR A 88 11.95 15.23 12.86
CA TYR A 88 10.53 15.59 12.83
C TYR A 88 9.70 14.39 13.32
N ASN A 89 9.36 14.41 14.60
CA ASN A 89 8.53 13.41 15.25
C ASN A 89 7.28 14.06 15.87
N VAL A 90 6.14 13.38 15.76
CA VAL A 90 4.86 13.82 16.33
C VAL A 90 4.50 12.89 17.47
N GLY A 91 4.43 13.44 18.69
CA GLY A 91 4.02 12.70 19.88
C GLY A 91 2.51 12.42 19.90
N ALA A 92 2.06 11.68 20.91
CA ALA A 92 0.64 11.33 21.07
C ALA A 92 -0.28 12.55 21.24
N ASN A 93 0.24 13.64 21.83
CA ASN A 93 -0.49 14.91 21.98
C ASN A 93 -0.55 15.73 20.67
N GLY A 94 0.10 15.25 19.60
CA GLY A 94 0.12 15.90 18.29
C GLY A 94 1.12 17.05 18.16
N VAL A 95 1.00 17.78 17.06
CA VAL A 95 1.78 18.99 16.73
C VAL A 95 0.88 20.00 16.01
N ILE A 96 1.13 21.28 16.20
CA ILE A 96 0.45 22.36 15.48
C ILE A 96 1.42 23.00 14.48
N LEU A 97 1.05 23.03 13.21
CA LEU A 97 1.67 23.83 12.17
C LEU A 97 0.96 25.19 12.16
N ASN A 98 1.62 26.23 12.65
CA ASN A 98 1.03 27.55 12.81
C ASN A 98 0.98 28.30 11.47
N ASN A 99 -0.12 28.18 10.75
CA ASN A 99 -0.40 28.88 9.49
C ASN A 99 -1.34 30.10 9.69
N ALA A 100 -1.40 30.62 10.94
CA ALA A 100 -2.31 31.70 11.30
C ALA A 100 -1.68 33.08 11.10
N THR A 101 -2.37 33.94 10.36
CA THR A 101 -1.97 35.33 10.09
C THR A 101 -2.58 36.33 11.08
N ASP A 102 -3.69 35.97 11.73
CA ASP A 102 -4.31 36.76 12.78
C ASP A 102 -3.49 36.74 14.07
N ARG A 103 -3.68 37.75 14.93
CA ARG A 103 -2.93 37.89 16.19
C ARG A 103 -3.05 36.66 17.10
N THR A 104 -4.20 36.00 17.09
CA THR A 104 -4.48 34.80 17.89
C THR A 104 -5.33 33.84 17.07
N GLN A 105 -5.15 32.54 17.28
CA GLN A 105 -5.90 31.50 16.59
C GLN A 105 -6.34 30.43 17.58
N SER A 106 -7.60 30.00 17.49
CA SER A 106 -8.07 28.81 18.20
C SER A 106 -7.68 27.55 17.45
N THR A 107 -7.16 26.57 18.19
CA THR A 107 -6.72 25.25 17.71
C THR A 107 -7.38 24.17 18.55
N GLN A 108 -7.56 22.99 17.97
CA GLN A 108 -8.15 21.83 18.62
C GLN A 108 -7.16 21.17 19.58
N LEU A 109 -5.88 21.10 19.21
CA LEU A 109 -4.84 20.45 20.01
C LEU A 109 -4.30 21.36 21.11
N GLY A 110 -4.14 22.66 20.86
CA GLY A 110 -3.39 23.58 21.72
C GLY A 110 -4.21 24.68 22.39
N GLY A 111 -5.51 24.76 22.13
CA GLY A 111 -6.34 25.89 22.57
C GLY A 111 -5.99 27.16 21.79
N ILE A 112 -5.98 28.32 22.46
CA ILE A 112 -5.64 29.59 21.81
C ILE A 112 -4.11 29.74 21.73
N ILE A 113 -3.62 29.94 20.51
CA ILE A 113 -2.20 30.24 20.23
C ILE A 113 -2.06 31.66 19.67
N VAL A 114 -0.85 32.20 19.71
CA VAL A 114 -0.50 33.45 19.02
C VAL A 114 -0.25 33.16 17.54
N GLY A 115 -0.61 34.11 16.67
CA GLY A 115 -0.34 34.03 15.23
C GLY A 115 1.13 33.85 14.90
N ASN A 116 1.41 33.28 13.74
CA ASN A 116 2.78 33.03 13.31
C ASN A 116 3.45 34.33 12.84
N PRO A 117 4.49 34.82 13.55
CA PRO A 117 5.15 36.07 13.21
C PRO A 117 5.86 36.04 11.85
N ASN A 118 6.16 34.85 11.31
CA ASN A 118 6.88 34.69 10.04
C ASN A 118 6.00 34.98 8.81
N LEU A 119 4.67 34.97 8.94
CA LEU A 119 3.76 34.99 7.78
C LEU A 119 3.50 36.39 7.20
N HIS A 120 3.70 37.45 8.00
CA HIS A 120 3.49 38.83 7.57
C HIS A 120 2.14 39.08 6.84
N GLY A 121 1.07 38.40 7.28
CA GLY A 121 -0.27 38.52 6.69
C GLY A 121 -0.58 37.54 5.55
N THR A 122 0.37 36.71 5.11
CA THR A 122 0.17 35.73 4.03
C THR A 122 0.33 34.30 4.54
N ALA A 123 -0.75 33.53 4.52
CA ALA A 123 -0.74 32.12 4.89
C ALA A 123 -0.23 31.22 3.73
N ALA A 124 0.34 30.08 4.07
CA ALA A 124 0.75 29.06 3.12
C ALA A 124 -0.44 28.27 2.58
N ASN A 125 -0.34 27.81 1.33
CA ASN A 125 -1.24 26.82 0.74
C ASN A 125 -0.66 25.40 0.84
N ILE A 126 0.67 25.29 0.86
CA ILE A 126 1.41 24.04 0.98
C ILE A 126 2.46 24.20 2.08
N ILE A 127 2.50 23.26 3.02
CA ILE A 127 3.48 23.21 4.11
C ILE A 127 4.32 21.94 3.90
N LEU A 128 5.54 22.12 3.42
CA LEU A 128 6.52 21.05 3.29
C LEU A 128 7.36 20.96 4.56
N ASN A 129 7.29 19.82 5.24
CA ASN A 129 8.16 19.45 6.35
C ASN A 129 9.18 18.42 5.83
N GLU A 130 10.38 18.90 5.50
CA GLU A 130 11.46 18.08 4.95
C GLU A 130 12.46 17.72 6.04
N VAL A 131 12.69 16.43 6.26
CA VAL A 131 13.73 15.93 7.15
C VAL A 131 15.00 15.68 6.35
N ASN A 132 16.08 16.34 6.76
CA ASN A 132 17.41 16.18 6.17
C ASN A 132 18.44 15.57 7.16
N GLY A 133 18.02 15.28 8.39
CA GLY A 133 18.77 14.44 9.33
C GLY A 133 18.68 12.96 8.98
N GLY A 134 19.51 12.13 9.61
CA GLY A 134 19.67 10.70 9.30
C GLY A 134 18.62 9.76 9.92
N SER A 135 17.62 10.30 10.62
CA SER A 135 16.67 9.51 11.42
C SER A 135 15.28 9.44 10.78
N PRO A 136 14.58 8.30 10.87
CA PRO A 136 13.20 8.18 10.41
C PRO A 136 12.24 8.98 11.29
N SER A 137 11.12 9.41 10.70
CA SER A 137 10.05 10.12 11.41
C SER A 137 9.06 9.17 12.08
N GLN A 138 8.60 9.53 13.27
CA GLN A 138 7.58 8.80 14.02
C GLN A 138 6.38 9.70 14.26
N LEU A 139 5.24 9.34 13.69
CA LEU A 139 4.00 10.10 13.76
C LEU A 139 3.00 9.33 14.63
N ARG A 140 2.88 9.72 15.90
CA ARG A 140 2.08 9.02 16.92
C ARG A 140 0.81 9.77 17.35
N GLY A 141 0.47 10.85 16.64
CA GLY A 141 -0.68 11.71 16.96
C GLY A 141 -1.04 12.62 15.79
N TYR A 142 -1.95 13.56 16.03
CA TYR A 142 -2.48 14.43 15.00
C TYR A 142 -1.54 15.59 14.67
N THR A 143 -1.48 15.96 13.38
CA THR A 143 -0.88 17.21 12.90
C THR A 143 -2.00 18.19 12.56
N GLU A 144 -2.07 19.32 13.25
CA GLU A 144 -3.08 20.36 13.04
C GLU A 144 -2.50 21.57 12.31
N VAL A 145 -3.17 22.05 11.26
CA VAL A 145 -2.87 23.36 10.66
C VAL A 145 -3.71 24.44 11.35
N ALA A 146 -3.07 25.35 12.06
CA ALA A 146 -3.77 26.49 12.67
C ALA A 146 -4.01 27.59 11.62
N GLY A 147 -5.21 28.19 11.61
CA GLY A 147 -5.55 29.27 10.68
C GLY A 147 -6.03 28.75 9.33
N GLN A 148 -5.48 29.29 8.23
CA GLN A 148 -5.87 28.85 6.89
C GLN A 148 -5.45 27.39 6.64
N SER A 149 -6.38 26.56 6.15
CA SER A 149 -6.10 25.18 5.80
C SER A 149 -5.03 25.07 4.70
N ALA A 150 -4.15 24.05 4.79
CA ALA A 150 -3.08 23.86 3.83
C ALA A 150 -2.84 22.37 3.53
N HIS A 151 -2.22 22.08 2.38
CA HIS A 151 -1.67 20.75 2.08
C HIS A 151 -0.43 20.52 2.95
N VAL A 152 -0.44 19.45 3.74
CA VAL A 152 0.71 19.09 4.60
C VAL A 152 1.50 17.95 3.96
N ILE A 153 2.81 18.15 3.81
CA ILE A 153 3.73 17.13 3.30
C ILE A 153 4.76 16.84 4.39
N VAL A 154 4.98 15.56 4.69
CA VAL A 154 6.09 15.09 5.53
C VAL A 154 7.01 14.26 4.64
N ALA A 155 8.20 14.78 4.37
CA ALA A 155 9.19 14.18 3.49
C ALA A 155 10.41 13.71 4.30
N ASN A 156 10.63 12.40 4.41
CA ASN A 156 11.78 11.84 5.10
C ASN A 156 12.33 10.60 4.37
N PRO A 157 13.46 10.71 3.65
CA PRO A 157 14.07 9.59 2.93
C PRO A 157 14.50 8.40 3.79
N TYR A 158 14.66 8.59 5.10
CA TYR A 158 15.05 7.51 6.03
C TYR A 158 13.85 6.70 6.52
N GLY A 159 12.62 7.15 6.24
CA GLY A 159 11.39 6.44 6.53
C GLY A 159 10.43 7.21 7.42
N ILE A 160 9.17 6.78 7.43
CA ILE A 160 8.09 7.38 8.22
C ILE A 160 7.26 6.24 8.84
N SER A 161 7.03 6.29 10.14
CA SER A 161 6.06 5.43 10.82
C SER A 161 4.84 6.24 11.27
N CYS A 162 3.64 5.70 11.06
CA CYS A 162 2.38 6.25 11.53
C CYS A 162 1.73 5.25 12.49
N ASN A 163 1.49 5.67 13.72
CA ASN A 163 0.83 4.90 14.75
C ASN A 163 -0.20 5.77 15.49
N GLY A 164 -1.42 5.82 14.96
CA GLY A 164 -2.46 6.74 15.42
C GLY A 164 -2.29 8.15 14.87
N CYS A 165 -1.61 8.30 13.73
CA CYS A 165 -1.47 9.61 13.11
C CYS A 165 -2.76 10.05 12.40
N GLY A 166 -2.94 11.36 12.30
CA GLY A 166 -4.07 11.98 11.61
C GLY A 166 -3.83 13.46 11.36
N PHE A 167 -4.74 14.12 10.67
CA PHE A 167 -4.56 15.51 10.25
C PHE A 167 -5.80 16.34 10.53
N ILE A 168 -5.62 17.58 10.99
CA ILE A 168 -6.70 18.51 11.32
C ILE A 168 -6.53 19.77 10.47
N ASN A 169 -7.63 20.24 9.87
CA ASN A 169 -7.64 21.42 8.99
C ASN A 169 -6.71 21.27 7.76
N THR A 170 -6.66 20.05 7.22
CA THR A 170 -5.73 19.66 6.16
C THR A 170 -6.52 18.95 5.06
N PRO A 171 -6.85 19.61 3.94
CA PRO A 171 -7.62 18.98 2.86
C PRO A 171 -6.81 17.89 2.13
N GLN A 172 -5.49 17.99 2.12
CA GLN A 172 -4.59 17.03 1.49
C GLN A 172 -3.37 16.78 2.38
N ALA A 173 -2.96 15.51 2.52
CA ALA A 173 -1.77 15.13 3.27
C ALA A 173 -0.94 14.10 2.51
N THR A 174 0.38 14.30 2.49
CA THR A 174 1.33 13.40 1.80
C THR A 174 2.43 12.97 2.76
N LEU A 175 2.58 11.66 2.95
CA LEU A 175 3.75 11.05 3.57
C LEU A 175 4.66 10.52 2.47
N THR A 176 5.90 11.01 2.41
CA THR A 176 6.82 10.62 1.36
C THR A 176 8.23 10.32 1.87
N THR A 177 8.85 9.27 1.33
CA THR A 177 10.31 9.06 1.47
C THR A 177 11.07 9.62 0.27
N GLY A 178 10.35 10.18 -0.70
CA GLY A 178 10.95 10.89 -1.81
C GLY A 178 11.46 12.27 -1.41
N LYS A 179 12.61 12.66 -1.96
CA LYS A 179 13.09 14.04 -1.89
C LYS A 179 12.16 14.93 -2.72
N ALA A 180 11.64 16.01 -2.13
CA ALA A 180 10.85 16.99 -2.86
C ALA A 180 11.75 17.83 -3.78
N VAL A 181 11.53 17.77 -5.09
CA VAL A 181 12.25 18.60 -6.06
C VAL A 181 11.45 19.88 -6.29
N ILE A 182 12.03 21.00 -5.86
CA ILE A 182 11.43 22.33 -5.98
C ILE A 182 12.03 23.05 -7.18
N GLU A 183 11.18 23.46 -8.11
CA GLU A 183 11.54 24.22 -9.31
C GLU A 183 10.59 25.42 -9.42
N ASN A 184 11.13 26.61 -9.71
CA ASN A 184 10.36 27.87 -9.78
C ASN A 184 9.49 28.13 -8.53
N GLY A 185 9.96 27.70 -7.35
CA GLY A 185 9.26 27.87 -6.07
C GLY A 185 8.04 26.96 -5.88
N GLN A 186 7.89 25.89 -6.67
CA GLN A 186 6.83 24.90 -6.53
C GLN A 186 7.44 23.51 -6.44
N ILE A 187 6.77 22.59 -5.72
CA ILE A 187 7.15 21.18 -5.75
C ILE A 187 6.74 20.63 -7.10
N ASN A 188 7.72 20.26 -7.92
CA ASN A 188 7.48 19.68 -9.24
C ASN A 188 7.24 18.17 -9.14
N ARG A 189 8.10 17.48 -8.37
CA ARG A 189 8.06 16.02 -8.21
C ARG A 189 8.67 15.54 -6.91
N TYR A 190 8.39 14.29 -6.55
CA TYR A 190 9.05 13.54 -5.50
C TYR A 190 10.01 12.51 -6.10
N GLN A 191 11.27 12.58 -5.72
CA GLN A 191 12.32 11.65 -6.13
C GLN A 191 12.51 10.57 -5.08
N VAL A 192 11.95 9.39 -5.34
CA VAL A 192 11.97 8.24 -4.45
C VAL A 192 13.13 7.32 -4.82
N ASP A 193 14.10 7.20 -3.91
CA ASP A 193 15.24 6.27 -4.05
C ASP A 193 15.23 5.14 -3.00
N GLN A 194 14.74 5.43 -1.78
CA GLN A 194 14.82 4.55 -0.63
C GLN A 194 13.75 4.88 0.42
N GLY A 195 13.84 4.22 1.58
CA GLY A 195 12.96 4.44 2.72
C GLY A 195 11.65 3.66 2.62
N SER A 196 10.99 3.51 3.77
CA SER A 196 9.66 2.92 3.83
C SER A 196 8.69 3.78 4.64
N VAL A 197 7.41 3.64 4.32
CA VAL A 197 6.31 4.17 5.15
C VAL A 197 5.60 3.00 5.82
N ALA A 198 5.55 3.01 7.15
CA ALA A 198 4.90 1.97 7.94
C ALA A 198 3.64 2.51 8.61
N ILE A 199 2.50 1.84 8.42
CA ILE A 199 1.25 2.09 9.16
C ILE A 199 1.11 0.98 10.21
N GLU A 200 1.11 1.35 11.48
CA GLU A 200 1.23 0.42 12.61
C GLU A 200 0.30 0.79 13.77
N GLY A 201 0.20 -0.09 14.76
CA GLY A 201 -0.52 0.18 16.02
C GLY A 201 -1.95 0.67 15.83
N ALA A 202 -2.23 1.91 16.25
CA ALA A 202 -3.55 2.53 16.15
C ALA A 202 -3.95 2.95 14.72
N GLY A 203 -3.08 2.76 13.73
CA GLY A 203 -3.37 2.98 12.31
C GLY A 203 -3.31 4.44 11.89
N LEU A 204 -4.01 4.75 10.80
CA LEU A 204 -4.11 6.08 10.19
C LEU A 204 -5.57 6.53 10.14
N ASN A 205 -5.87 7.70 10.69
CA ASN A 205 -7.15 8.39 10.48
C ASN A 205 -6.99 9.60 9.56
N ALA A 206 -7.46 9.45 8.33
CA ALA A 206 -7.56 10.47 7.30
C ALA A 206 -9.01 10.59 6.78
N SER A 207 -10.01 10.23 7.60
CA SER A 207 -11.44 10.28 7.22
C SER A 207 -11.97 11.70 6.95
N ASN A 208 -11.31 12.72 7.51
CA ASN A 208 -11.59 14.13 7.30
C ASN A 208 -10.66 14.79 6.26
N VAL A 209 -9.72 14.06 5.69
CA VAL A 209 -8.79 14.53 4.63
C VAL A 209 -9.37 14.11 3.28
N ASP A 210 -9.43 15.03 2.33
CA ASP A 210 -10.02 14.75 1.01
C ASP A 210 -9.12 13.85 0.16
N GLN A 211 -7.80 14.00 0.26
CA GLN A 211 -6.81 13.17 -0.41
C GLN A 211 -5.64 12.86 0.53
N PHE A 212 -5.37 11.57 0.74
CA PHE A 212 -4.20 11.09 1.45
C PHE A 212 -3.25 10.36 0.49
N GLU A 213 -1.96 10.64 0.61
CA GLU A 213 -0.92 10.11 -0.27
C GLU A 213 0.21 9.46 0.52
N ILE A 214 0.62 8.28 0.08
CA ILE A 214 1.84 7.61 0.52
C ILE A 214 2.73 7.43 -0.71
N ILE A 215 3.89 8.08 -0.73
CA ILE A 215 4.83 8.05 -1.85
C ILE A 215 6.19 7.57 -1.34
N THR A 216 6.55 6.32 -1.60
CA THR A 216 7.67 5.67 -0.91
C THR A 216 8.32 4.59 -1.76
N ARG A 217 9.51 4.11 -1.38
CA ARG A 217 10.07 2.94 -2.07
C ARG A 217 9.30 1.68 -1.71
N ALA A 218 9.00 1.49 -0.42
CA ALA A 218 8.17 0.40 0.06
C ALA A 218 7.22 0.88 1.16
N THR A 219 6.10 0.18 1.35
CA THR A 219 5.20 0.44 2.47
C THR A 219 4.72 -0.84 3.14
N THR A 220 4.63 -0.80 4.47
CA THR A 220 4.01 -1.84 5.28
C THR A 220 2.73 -1.28 5.91
N ILE A 221 1.66 -2.04 5.84
CA ILE A 221 0.35 -1.67 6.36
C ILE A 221 -0.07 -2.78 7.32
N ASN A 222 0.24 -2.57 8.59
CA ASN A 222 -0.01 -3.51 9.68
C ASN A 222 -1.11 -3.06 10.63
N ALA A 223 -1.76 -1.95 10.32
CA ALA A 223 -2.90 -1.42 11.05
C ALA A 223 -3.88 -0.74 10.07
N GLN A 224 -5.08 -0.44 10.59
CA GLN A 224 -6.18 0.07 9.79
C GLN A 224 -5.85 1.44 9.16
N ILE A 225 -6.22 1.62 7.90
CA ILE A 225 -6.27 2.93 7.23
C ILE A 225 -7.73 3.32 7.04
N GLN A 226 -8.09 4.53 7.47
CA GLN A 226 -9.37 5.16 7.16
C GLN A 226 -9.11 6.44 6.36
N ALA A 227 -9.63 6.56 5.14
CA ALA A 227 -9.41 7.74 4.31
C ALA A 227 -10.55 7.99 3.33
N LYS A 228 -10.81 9.24 2.92
CA LYS A 228 -11.77 9.47 1.81
C LYS A 228 -11.21 8.98 0.49
N LYS A 229 -10.00 9.41 0.14
CA LYS A 229 -9.28 8.95 -1.05
C LYS A 229 -7.83 8.66 -0.69
N LEU A 230 -7.39 7.45 -1.00
CA LEU A 230 -6.04 6.99 -0.71
C LEU A 230 -5.28 6.74 -2.03
N THR A 231 -4.09 7.33 -2.15
CA THR A 231 -3.15 6.99 -3.22
C THR A 231 -1.86 6.47 -2.60
N VAL A 232 -1.44 5.26 -2.96
CA VAL A 232 -0.15 4.68 -2.57
C VAL A 232 0.67 4.46 -3.82
N ILE A 233 1.85 5.08 -3.88
CA ILE A 233 2.82 4.91 -4.96
C ILE A 233 4.09 4.35 -4.33
N ALA A 234 4.43 3.13 -4.72
CA ALA A 234 5.56 2.36 -4.26
C ALA A 234 6.56 2.07 -5.39
N GLY A 235 7.82 1.85 -5.02
CA GLY A 235 8.96 1.64 -5.92
C GLY A 235 9.82 2.89 -6.10
N ARG A 236 10.96 2.72 -6.79
CA ARG A 236 11.86 3.83 -7.13
C ARG A 236 11.28 4.64 -8.30
N ASN A 237 10.87 5.87 -8.02
CA ASN A 237 10.07 6.69 -8.93
C ASN A 237 10.47 8.17 -8.91
N ASP A 238 10.31 8.83 -10.06
CA ASP A 238 9.98 10.26 -10.11
C ASP A 238 8.44 10.36 -10.14
N VAL A 239 7.85 10.95 -9.12
CA VAL A 239 6.38 11.11 -9.00
C VAL A 239 6.01 12.57 -9.15
N ASP A 240 5.25 12.90 -10.18
CA ASP A 240 4.75 14.27 -10.40
C ASP A 240 3.86 14.70 -9.23
N ALA A 241 4.14 15.86 -8.64
CA ALA A 241 3.52 16.28 -7.38
C ALA A 241 2.05 16.73 -7.54
N ARG A 242 1.56 16.91 -8.77
CA ARG A 242 0.19 17.35 -9.06
C ARG A 242 -0.70 16.22 -9.55
N THR A 243 -0.19 15.47 -10.51
CA THR A 243 -0.91 14.39 -11.21
C THR A 243 -0.75 13.05 -10.53
N LEU A 244 0.27 12.90 -9.67
CA LEU A 244 0.66 11.63 -9.05
C LEU A 244 0.99 10.55 -10.09
N ASN A 245 1.41 10.95 -11.29
CA ASN A 245 1.93 10.04 -12.29
C ASN A 245 3.35 9.64 -11.88
N ALA A 246 3.57 8.33 -11.80
CA ALA A 246 4.85 7.74 -11.42
C ALA A 246 5.62 7.31 -12.66
N THR A 247 6.86 7.77 -12.78
CA THR A 247 7.81 7.28 -13.79
C THR A 247 8.91 6.51 -13.07
N ALA A 248 9.02 5.22 -13.38
CA ALA A 248 10.01 4.35 -12.76
C ALA A 248 11.43 4.87 -13.06
N ARG A 249 12.28 4.89 -12.03
CA ARG A 249 13.70 5.26 -12.17
C ARG A 249 14.52 4.02 -12.49
N ALA A 250 15.60 4.21 -13.24
CA ALA A 250 16.53 3.13 -13.56
C ALA A 250 17.12 2.50 -12.29
N ALA A 251 17.34 1.18 -12.31
CA ALA A 251 17.98 0.47 -11.22
C ALA A 251 19.36 1.08 -10.91
N ASP A 252 19.65 1.28 -9.62
CA ASP A 252 20.91 1.85 -9.12
C ASP A 252 21.85 0.78 -8.51
N GLY A 253 21.45 -0.50 -8.58
CA GLY A 253 22.17 -1.63 -8.00
C GLY A 253 21.83 -1.92 -6.53
N SER A 254 20.96 -1.11 -5.89
CA SER A 254 20.44 -1.44 -4.56
C SER A 254 19.51 -2.66 -4.61
N GLN A 255 19.51 -3.46 -3.54
CA GLN A 255 18.60 -4.61 -3.43
C GLN A 255 17.15 -4.12 -3.45
N ALA A 256 16.34 -4.70 -4.34
CA ALA A 256 14.92 -4.42 -4.41
C ALA A 256 14.21 -4.98 -3.15
N PRO A 257 13.16 -4.31 -2.63
CA PRO A 257 12.29 -4.88 -1.62
C PRO A 257 11.63 -6.17 -2.12
N ASP A 258 11.28 -7.08 -1.20
CA ASP A 258 10.47 -8.26 -1.54
C ASP A 258 9.07 -7.84 -2.02
N LEU A 259 8.49 -6.84 -1.33
CA LEU A 259 7.17 -6.29 -1.59
C LEU A 259 7.22 -4.76 -1.59
N ALA A 260 6.53 -4.16 -2.56
CA ALA A 260 6.38 -2.72 -2.71
C ALA A 260 5.30 -2.21 -1.74
N ILE A 261 4.23 -2.99 -1.60
CA ILE A 261 3.14 -2.76 -0.67
C ILE A 261 2.87 -4.09 0.03
N ASP A 262 3.05 -4.13 1.35
CA ASP A 262 2.76 -5.29 2.18
C ASP A 262 1.71 -4.93 3.24
N SER A 263 0.45 -5.25 2.94
CA SER A 263 -0.65 -5.18 3.90
C SER A 263 -0.86 -6.56 4.53
N SER A 264 -0.74 -6.60 5.87
CA SER A 264 -1.05 -7.80 6.66
C SER A 264 -2.55 -7.92 6.92
N ALA A 265 -2.98 -9.06 7.48
CA ALA A 265 -4.39 -9.28 7.82
C ALA A 265 -4.95 -8.24 8.83
N LEU A 266 -4.07 -7.61 9.62
CA LEU A 266 -4.44 -6.52 10.54
C LEU A 266 -4.52 -5.15 9.84
N GLY A 267 -3.94 -5.03 8.64
CA GLY A 267 -3.83 -3.81 7.85
C GLY A 267 -4.98 -3.59 6.88
N GLY A 268 -6.23 -3.57 7.39
CA GLY A 268 -7.41 -3.31 6.56
C GLY A 268 -7.48 -1.86 6.06
N MET A 269 -8.03 -1.66 4.85
CA MET A 269 -8.23 -0.34 4.25
C MET A 269 -9.71 -0.05 4.09
N TYR A 270 -10.18 1.02 4.71
CA TYR A 270 -11.57 1.47 4.66
C TYR A 270 -11.59 2.86 4.04
N VAL A 271 -11.90 2.90 2.75
CA VAL A 271 -11.71 4.10 1.95
C VAL A 271 -12.93 4.48 1.14
N GLY A 272 -13.04 5.74 0.73
CA GLY A 272 -13.97 6.12 -0.33
C GLY A 272 -13.49 5.63 -1.70
N ALA A 273 -12.22 5.83 -2.04
CA ALA A 273 -11.58 5.27 -3.24
C ALA A 273 -10.08 5.04 -3.00
N VAL A 274 -9.48 4.10 -3.73
CA VAL A 274 -8.04 3.83 -3.62
C VAL A 274 -7.37 3.60 -4.97
N LYS A 275 -6.16 4.16 -5.10
CA LYS A 275 -5.21 3.89 -6.18
C LYS A 275 -3.91 3.36 -5.60
N LEU A 276 -3.51 2.15 -5.98
CA LEU A 276 -2.24 1.53 -5.62
C LEU A 276 -1.37 1.39 -6.86
N VAL A 277 -0.15 1.90 -6.81
CA VAL A 277 0.83 1.80 -7.90
C VAL A 277 2.12 1.22 -7.36
N GLY A 278 2.60 0.12 -7.93
CA GLY A 278 3.90 -0.47 -7.63
C GLY A 278 4.71 -0.59 -8.92
N THR A 279 5.73 0.25 -9.10
CA THR A 279 6.41 0.35 -10.40
C THR A 279 7.67 -0.49 -10.55
N GLU A 280 8.27 -0.93 -9.43
CA GLU A 280 9.54 -1.65 -9.44
C GLU A 280 9.31 -3.07 -9.99
N ALA A 281 9.92 -3.36 -11.15
CA ALA A 281 9.67 -4.57 -11.89
C ALA A 281 10.00 -5.83 -11.07
N GLY A 282 9.04 -6.76 -10.99
CA GLY A 282 9.20 -8.00 -10.23
C GLY A 282 8.96 -7.87 -8.72
N VAL A 283 8.83 -6.66 -8.18
CA VAL A 283 8.48 -6.43 -6.78
C VAL A 283 6.97 -6.60 -6.61
N GLY A 284 6.56 -7.45 -5.66
CA GLY A 284 5.16 -7.82 -5.48
C GLY A 284 4.34 -6.79 -4.69
N VAL A 285 3.02 -6.94 -4.76
CA VAL A 285 2.05 -6.25 -3.90
C VAL A 285 1.25 -7.32 -3.17
N LYS A 286 1.17 -7.23 -1.85
CA LYS A 286 0.40 -8.16 -1.01
C LYS A 286 -0.63 -7.37 -0.21
N LEU A 287 -1.90 -7.72 -0.38
CA LEU A 287 -3.04 -7.05 0.23
C LEU A 287 -3.83 -8.06 1.05
N SER A 288 -3.27 -8.50 2.18
CA SER A 288 -3.85 -9.60 2.98
C SER A 288 -5.03 -9.14 3.85
N GLY A 289 -5.04 -7.88 4.25
CA GLY A 289 -6.14 -7.29 5.03
C GLY A 289 -7.36 -7.00 4.17
N ASP A 290 -8.52 -6.85 4.83
CA ASP A 290 -9.76 -6.49 4.16
C ASP A 290 -9.64 -5.11 3.51
N MET A 291 -9.93 -5.04 2.22
CA MET A 291 -10.02 -3.77 1.48
C MET A 291 -11.47 -3.48 1.14
N VAL A 292 -11.99 -2.38 1.67
CA VAL A 292 -13.37 -1.93 1.45
C VAL A 292 -13.33 -0.51 0.92
N ALA A 293 -13.84 -0.32 -0.30
CA ALA A 293 -13.97 0.97 -0.95
C ALA A 293 -15.45 1.35 -1.16
N GLY A 294 -15.85 2.54 -0.74
CA GLY A 294 -17.16 3.13 -1.05
C GLY A 294 -17.33 3.58 -2.50
N GLY A 295 -16.28 3.43 -3.31
CA GLY A 295 -16.16 3.84 -4.71
C GLY A 295 -15.20 2.89 -5.42
N ASP A 296 -14.29 3.42 -6.25
CA ASP A 296 -13.43 2.59 -7.10
C ASP A 296 -12.13 2.15 -6.42
N ILE A 297 -11.64 0.98 -6.84
CA ILE A 297 -10.31 0.44 -6.54
C ILE A 297 -9.52 0.33 -7.84
N GLN A 298 -8.31 0.89 -7.85
CA GLN A 298 -7.37 0.79 -8.96
C GLN A 298 -6.03 0.25 -8.45
N ILE A 299 -5.52 -0.81 -9.07
CA ILE A 299 -4.23 -1.41 -8.77
C ILE A 299 -3.42 -1.51 -10.06
N ASP A 300 -2.23 -0.92 -10.08
CA ASP A 300 -1.27 -1.02 -11.18
C ASP A 300 0.09 -1.46 -10.63
N ALA A 301 0.45 -2.72 -10.85
CA ALA A 301 1.67 -3.32 -10.31
C ALA A 301 2.55 -3.92 -11.40
N GLY A 302 3.84 -3.59 -11.39
CA GLY A 302 4.86 -4.22 -12.25
C GLY A 302 5.21 -5.66 -11.86
N GLY A 303 4.61 -6.19 -10.79
CA GLY A 303 4.91 -7.51 -10.22
C GLY A 303 3.66 -8.36 -9.96
N HIS A 304 3.82 -9.35 -9.09
CA HIS A 304 2.75 -10.24 -8.65
C HIS A 304 1.87 -9.55 -7.61
N VAL A 305 0.55 -9.66 -7.74
CA VAL A 305 -0.42 -9.11 -6.79
C VAL A 305 -1.14 -10.24 -6.07
N VAL A 306 -1.07 -10.25 -4.74
CA VAL A 306 -1.88 -11.12 -3.89
C VAL A 306 -2.99 -10.31 -3.24
N MET A 307 -4.24 -10.75 -3.37
CA MET A 307 -5.41 -10.06 -2.83
C MET A 307 -6.17 -10.95 -1.85
N GLY A 308 -6.40 -10.44 -0.64
CA GLY A 308 -7.32 -11.00 0.34
C GLY A 308 -8.78 -10.66 -0.01
N GLN A 309 -9.59 -10.38 1.00
CA GLN A 309 -10.97 -9.91 0.80
C GLN A 309 -10.95 -8.48 0.26
N THR A 310 -11.57 -8.25 -0.89
CA THR A 310 -11.61 -6.92 -1.53
C THR A 310 -13.02 -6.62 -2.02
N THR A 311 -13.59 -5.51 -1.59
CA THR A 311 -14.94 -5.08 -1.99
C THR A 311 -14.94 -3.61 -2.36
N ALA A 312 -15.59 -3.28 -3.48
CA ALA A 312 -15.76 -1.91 -3.94
C ALA A 312 -17.24 -1.69 -4.25
N ALA A 313 -17.82 -0.56 -3.82
CA ALA A 313 -19.14 -0.17 -4.27
C ALA A 313 -19.12 0.29 -5.75
N GLY A 314 -17.95 0.71 -6.25
CA GLY A 314 -17.71 1.02 -7.65
C GLY A 314 -17.01 -0.11 -8.40
N ALA A 315 -16.10 0.27 -9.29
CA ALA A 315 -15.32 -0.65 -10.11
C ALA A 315 -14.03 -1.10 -9.41
N ILE A 316 -13.56 -2.29 -9.74
CA ILE A 316 -12.21 -2.78 -9.38
C ILE A 316 -11.44 -2.99 -10.68
N ASN A 317 -10.32 -2.29 -10.84
CA ASN A 317 -9.45 -2.41 -12.00
C ASN A 317 -8.05 -2.82 -11.55
N VAL A 318 -7.56 -3.97 -12.01
CA VAL A 318 -6.25 -4.52 -11.65
C VAL A 318 -5.42 -4.72 -12.91
N LYS A 319 -4.22 -4.13 -12.93
CA LYS A 319 -3.16 -4.39 -13.92
C LYS A 319 -1.96 -4.92 -13.17
N ALA A 320 -1.48 -6.10 -13.57
CA ALA A 320 -0.37 -6.76 -12.88
C ALA A 320 0.44 -7.64 -13.83
N ARG A 321 1.60 -8.12 -13.35
CA ARG A 321 2.28 -9.22 -14.02
C ARG A 321 1.50 -10.52 -13.87
N SER A 322 1.06 -10.83 -12.66
CA SER A 322 0.18 -11.96 -12.33
C SER A 322 -0.64 -11.62 -11.09
N VAL A 323 -1.78 -12.29 -10.91
CA VAL A 323 -2.69 -12.07 -9.77
C VAL A 323 -3.00 -13.39 -9.08
N GLU A 324 -2.99 -13.39 -7.75
CA GLU A 324 -3.62 -14.41 -6.91
C GLU A 324 -4.68 -13.75 -6.02
N ALA A 325 -5.96 -14.00 -6.32
CA ALA A 325 -7.08 -13.61 -5.49
C ALA A 325 -7.41 -14.73 -4.48
N GLN A 326 -6.92 -14.58 -3.25
CA GLN A 326 -7.10 -15.51 -2.14
C GLN A 326 -8.45 -15.34 -1.41
N GLY A 327 -8.99 -14.12 -1.43
CA GLY A 327 -10.28 -13.77 -0.85
C GLY A 327 -11.41 -13.65 -1.88
N VAL A 328 -12.58 -13.18 -1.44
CA VAL A 328 -13.63 -12.73 -2.38
C VAL A 328 -13.25 -11.35 -2.89
N VAL A 329 -13.27 -11.16 -4.20
CA VAL A 329 -13.10 -9.87 -4.86
C VAL A 329 -14.42 -9.50 -5.54
N ALA A 330 -15.11 -8.50 -5.01
CA ALA A 330 -16.44 -8.11 -5.46
C ALA A 330 -16.54 -6.62 -5.83
N ALA A 331 -16.97 -6.33 -7.05
CA ALA A 331 -17.20 -4.97 -7.55
C ALA A 331 -18.70 -4.66 -7.67
N GLY A 332 -19.12 -3.50 -7.18
CA GLY A 332 -20.50 -3.02 -7.29
C GLY A 332 -20.89 -2.59 -8.72
N SER A 333 -19.92 -2.47 -9.62
CA SER A 333 -20.15 -2.31 -11.06
C SER A 333 -19.35 -3.32 -11.89
N VAL A 334 -18.09 -3.02 -12.20
CA VAL A 334 -17.22 -3.80 -13.08
C VAL A 334 -16.00 -4.28 -12.33
N LEU A 335 -15.68 -5.57 -12.49
CA LEU A 335 -14.39 -6.13 -12.12
C LEU A 335 -13.58 -6.36 -13.39
N GLU A 336 -12.49 -5.62 -13.57
CA GLU A 336 -11.51 -5.82 -14.65
C GLU A 336 -10.17 -6.25 -14.07
N MET A 337 -9.63 -7.38 -14.54
CA MET A 337 -8.28 -7.83 -14.21
C MET A 337 -7.51 -8.13 -15.49
N LYS A 338 -6.37 -7.47 -15.65
CA LYS A 338 -5.45 -7.66 -16.78
C LYS A 338 -4.08 -8.07 -16.29
N THR A 339 -3.67 -9.29 -16.63
CA THR A 339 -2.37 -9.87 -16.26
C THR A 339 -1.56 -10.24 -17.50
N GLN A 340 -0.23 -10.05 -17.41
CA GLN A 340 0.70 -10.52 -18.46
C GLN A 340 0.91 -12.04 -18.40
N GLY A 341 0.86 -12.61 -17.20
CA GLY A 341 0.93 -14.04 -16.92
C GLY A 341 -0.34 -14.51 -16.22
N ASP A 342 -0.18 -15.44 -15.28
CA ASP A 342 -1.30 -16.17 -14.67
C ASP A 342 -2.23 -15.31 -13.82
N LEU A 343 -3.49 -15.74 -13.77
CA LEU A 343 -4.53 -15.22 -12.89
C LEU A 343 -5.16 -16.39 -12.14
N LEU A 344 -4.98 -16.41 -10.82
CA LEU A 344 -5.50 -17.45 -9.93
C LEU A 344 -6.63 -16.89 -9.06
N ASN A 345 -7.84 -17.42 -9.22
CA ASN A 345 -8.95 -17.18 -8.31
C ASN A 345 -9.11 -18.35 -7.35
N GLN A 346 -8.99 -18.10 -6.04
CA GLN A 346 -9.14 -19.14 -5.01
C GLN A 346 -10.56 -19.24 -4.43
N LYS A 347 -11.36 -18.15 -4.46
CA LYS A 347 -12.68 -18.10 -3.82
C LYS A 347 -13.78 -17.57 -4.72
N SER A 348 -13.86 -16.25 -4.92
CA SER A 348 -14.88 -15.66 -5.78
C SER A 348 -14.39 -14.39 -6.42
N LEU A 349 -14.63 -14.26 -7.73
CA LEU A 349 -14.56 -13.01 -8.48
C LEU A 349 -15.98 -12.66 -8.90
N ALA A 350 -16.51 -11.55 -8.38
CA ALA A 350 -17.90 -11.16 -8.59
C ALA A 350 -18.03 -9.71 -9.04
N ALA A 351 -19.02 -9.44 -9.88
CA ALA A 351 -19.41 -8.06 -10.20
C ALA A 351 -20.92 -7.94 -10.49
N ARG A 352 -21.48 -6.74 -10.28
CA ARG A 352 -22.88 -6.47 -10.61
C ARG A 352 -23.14 -6.43 -12.10
N ASP A 353 -22.28 -5.76 -12.87
CA ASP A 353 -22.52 -5.47 -14.29
C ASP A 353 -21.63 -6.32 -15.20
N ARG A 354 -20.33 -6.41 -14.91
CA ARG A 354 -19.39 -7.16 -15.75
C ARG A 354 -18.18 -7.67 -15.00
N VAL A 355 -17.79 -8.92 -15.26
CA VAL A 355 -16.46 -9.44 -14.96
C VAL A 355 -15.66 -9.59 -16.25
N ALA A 356 -14.54 -8.87 -16.37
CA ALA A 356 -13.64 -8.91 -17.52
C ALA A 356 -12.24 -9.38 -17.07
N LEU A 357 -11.83 -10.57 -17.49
CA LEU A 357 -10.55 -11.17 -17.11
C LEU A 357 -9.70 -11.37 -18.36
N GLN A 358 -8.52 -10.76 -18.38
CA GLN A 358 -7.54 -10.87 -19.46
C GLN A 358 -6.23 -11.39 -18.88
N SER A 359 -5.83 -12.62 -19.23
CA SER A 359 -4.61 -13.27 -18.75
C SER A 359 -3.72 -13.66 -19.92
N GLY A 360 -2.48 -13.16 -19.98
CA GLY A 360 -1.50 -13.67 -20.95
C GLY A 360 -0.98 -15.08 -20.62
N GLY A 361 -1.29 -15.60 -19.42
CA GLY A 361 -0.97 -16.97 -18.99
C GLY A 361 -2.22 -17.82 -18.72
N VAL A 362 -2.12 -18.71 -17.74
CA VAL A 362 -3.21 -19.57 -17.31
C VAL A 362 -4.15 -18.82 -16.38
N LEU A 363 -5.44 -18.75 -16.75
CA LEU A 363 -6.49 -18.38 -15.82
C LEU A 363 -6.95 -19.65 -15.09
N THR A 364 -6.65 -19.75 -13.80
CA THR A 364 -7.11 -20.86 -12.96
C THR A 364 -8.23 -20.37 -12.05
N ASN A 365 -9.41 -20.96 -12.23
CA ASN A 365 -10.53 -20.77 -11.33
C ASN A 365 -10.60 -21.96 -10.36
N ASN A 366 -10.35 -21.74 -9.07
CA ASN A 366 -10.56 -22.70 -7.98
C ASN A 366 -11.82 -22.40 -7.16
N GLY A 367 -12.59 -21.40 -7.56
CA GLY A 367 -13.78 -20.91 -6.87
C GLY A 367 -14.95 -20.68 -7.81
N VAL A 368 -15.57 -19.50 -7.71
CA VAL A 368 -16.64 -19.05 -8.60
C VAL A 368 -16.23 -17.76 -9.30
N ILE A 369 -16.59 -17.62 -10.57
CA ILE A 369 -16.55 -16.35 -11.29
C ILE A 369 -17.98 -16.03 -11.70
N GLU A 370 -18.53 -14.93 -11.22
CA GLU A 370 -19.94 -14.59 -11.43
C GLU A 370 -20.19 -13.12 -11.76
N ALA A 371 -21.11 -12.88 -12.70
CA ALA A 371 -21.58 -11.54 -13.01
C ALA A 371 -23.10 -11.47 -12.86
N GLY A 372 -23.57 -10.33 -12.38
CA GLY A 372 -24.98 -10.08 -12.12
C GLY A 372 -25.35 -10.17 -10.64
N VAL A 373 -24.39 -10.01 -9.72
CA VAL A 373 -24.64 -10.05 -8.28
C VAL A 373 -24.83 -8.62 -7.76
N ASN A 374 -26.01 -8.34 -7.21
CA ASN A 374 -26.33 -7.06 -6.58
C ASN A 374 -25.73 -6.97 -5.17
N ALA A 375 -25.69 -5.77 -4.61
CA ALA A 375 -25.19 -5.54 -3.24
C ALA A 375 -25.98 -6.29 -2.15
N ASP A 376 -27.26 -6.60 -2.42
CA ASP A 376 -28.14 -7.41 -1.56
C ASP A 376 -28.02 -8.92 -1.82
N GLN A 377 -27.00 -9.35 -2.59
CA GLN A 377 -26.74 -10.73 -3.01
C GLN A 377 -27.80 -11.36 -3.92
N THR A 378 -28.79 -10.59 -4.38
CA THR A 378 -29.71 -11.06 -5.43
C THR A 378 -29.04 -11.06 -6.80
N ARG A 379 -29.58 -11.86 -7.72
CA ARG A 379 -29.11 -11.92 -9.11
C ARG A 379 -29.93 -10.99 -10.00
N ASN A 380 -29.26 -10.17 -10.80
CA ASN A 380 -29.87 -9.40 -11.87
C ASN A 380 -29.85 -10.18 -13.20
N ALA A 381 -30.32 -9.57 -14.29
CA ALA A 381 -30.39 -10.19 -15.62
C ALA A 381 -29.43 -9.55 -16.66
N GLN A 382 -28.47 -8.74 -16.21
CA GLN A 382 -27.61 -7.93 -17.10
C GLN A 382 -26.11 -8.25 -16.96
N GLY A 383 -25.72 -9.03 -15.95
CA GLY A 383 -24.33 -9.34 -15.67
C GLY A 383 -23.65 -10.16 -16.76
N ASP A 384 -22.62 -9.59 -17.40
CA ASP A 384 -21.82 -10.26 -18.44
C ASP A 384 -20.47 -10.74 -17.91
N ILE A 385 -19.94 -11.82 -18.49
CA ILE A 385 -18.56 -12.26 -18.26
C ILE A 385 -17.80 -12.31 -19.58
N HIS A 386 -16.61 -11.72 -19.58
CA HIS A 386 -15.64 -11.84 -20.66
C HIS A 386 -14.32 -12.42 -20.12
N VAL A 387 -13.89 -13.55 -20.67
CA VAL A 387 -12.61 -14.18 -20.35
C VAL A 387 -11.76 -14.23 -21.61
N THR A 388 -10.55 -13.68 -21.53
CA THR A 388 -9.48 -13.90 -22.50
C THR A 388 -8.28 -14.50 -21.78
N ALA A 389 -7.78 -15.65 -22.22
CA ALA A 389 -6.61 -16.28 -21.60
C ALA A 389 -5.77 -17.12 -22.58
N ALA A 390 -4.50 -17.39 -22.26
CA ALA A 390 -3.74 -18.40 -23.02
C ALA A 390 -4.28 -19.82 -22.76
N GLN A 391 -4.68 -20.10 -21.51
CA GLN A 391 -5.35 -21.34 -21.08
C GLN A 391 -6.39 -20.99 -20.01
N LEU A 392 -7.47 -21.76 -19.92
CA LEU A 392 -8.46 -21.67 -18.84
C LEU A 392 -8.60 -23.01 -18.14
N ASN A 393 -8.35 -23.03 -16.83
CA ASN A 393 -8.68 -24.16 -15.97
C ASN A 393 -9.90 -23.82 -15.09
N ASN A 394 -11.02 -24.47 -15.37
CA ASN A 394 -12.28 -24.39 -14.64
C ASN A 394 -12.73 -25.79 -14.15
N ASN A 395 -11.79 -26.71 -13.95
CA ASN A 395 -12.09 -28.10 -13.58
C ASN A 395 -12.81 -28.18 -12.22
N GLY A 396 -14.03 -28.70 -12.21
CA GLY A 396 -14.86 -28.83 -11.01
C GLY A 396 -15.43 -27.50 -10.49
N LYS A 397 -15.31 -26.40 -11.25
CA LYS A 397 -15.64 -25.03 -10.80
C LYS A 397 -16.63 -24.34 -11.73
N THR A 398 -17.08 -23.15 -11.34
CA THR A 398 -18.20 -22.46 -11.99
C THR A 398 -17.82 -21.08 -12.51
N VAL A 399 -18.20 -20.81 -13.75
CA VAL A 399 -18.27 -19.47 -14.36
C VAL A 399 -19.73 -19.23 -14.78
N ILE A 400 -20.38 -18.21 -14.21
CA ILE A 400 -21.80 -17.94 -14.42
C ILE A 400 -22.08 -16.47 -14.71
N ALA A 401 -22.50 -16.20 -15.94
CA ALA A 401 -23.01 -14.89 -16.34
C ALA A 401 -24.55 -14.86 -16.20
N SER A 402 -25.09 -13.75 -15.71
CA SER A 402 -26.53 -13.55 -15.65
C SER A 402 -27.13 -13.14 -17.00
N ARG A 403 -26.32 -12.69 -17.96
CA ARG A 403 -26.72 -12.42 -19.33
C ARG A 403 -25.86 -13.17 -20.34
N ASP A 404 -24.68 -12.66 -20.68
CA ASP A 404 -23.80 -13.25 -21.70
C ASP A 404 -22.44 -13.71 -21.12
N LEU A 405 -21.97 -14.88 -21.57
CA LEU A 405 -20.64 -15.40 -21.26
C LEU A 405 -19.83 -15.55 -22.56
N THR A 406 -18.72 -14.83 -22.67
CA THR A 406 -17.74 -15.02 -23.74
C THR A 406 -16.42 -15.50 -23.17
N VAL A 407 -15.93 -16.63 -23.68
CA VAL A 407 -14.64 -17.23 -23.34
C VAL A 407 -13.81 -17.33 -24.61
N ASN A 408 -12.73 -16.57 -24.71
CA ASN A 408 -11.76 -16.62 -25.80
C ASN A 408 -10.43 -17.10 -25.24
N VAL A 409 -10.04 -18.33 -25.55
CA VAL A 409 -8.84 -18.94 -24.99
C VAL A 409 -7.97 -19.47 -26.12
N ASP A 410 -6.71 -19.06 -26.19
CA ASP A 410 -5.86 -19.44 -27.32
C ASP A 410 -5.68 -20.95 -27.39
N GLY A 411 -5.34 -21.61 -26.27
CA GLY A 411 -5.14 -23.05 -26.20
C GLY A 411 -6.34 -23.81 -25.65
N THR A 412 -6.20 -24.43 -24.47
CA THR A 412 -7.22 -25.32 -23.88
C THR A 412 -8.11 -24.63 -22.86
N VAL A 413 -9.41 -24.90 -22.96
CA VAL A 413 -10.38 -24.74 -21.87
C VAL A 413 -10.60 -26.10 -21.21
N ASP A 414 -10.10 -26.28 -19.98
CA ASP A 414 -10.40 -27.44 -19.13
C ASP A 414 -11.64 -27.13 -18.28
N ASN A 415 -12.78 -27.67 -18.68
CA ASN A 415 -14.06 -27.57 -17.99
C ASN A 415 -14.55 -28.94 -17.49
N ARG A 416 -13.63 -29.89 -17.24
CA ARG A 416 -14.01 -31.21 -16.70
C ARG A 416 -14.72 -31.04 -15.37
N SER A 417 -15.84 -31.74 -15.16
CA SER A 417 -16.68 -31.57 -13.95
C SER A 417 -17.11 -30.12 -13.65
N GLY A 418 -16.86 -29.17 -14.56
CA GLY A 418 -17.04 -27.74 -14.36
C GLY A 418 -18.33 -27.24 -15.02
N THR A 419 -18.64 -25.97 -14.81
CA THR A 419 -19.78 -25.30 -15.44
C THR A 419 -19.37 -23.95 -16.02
N LEU A 420 -19.65 -23.77 -17.31
CA LEU A 420 -19.72 -22.49 -17.99
C LEU A 420 -21.19 -22.23 -18.31
N SER A 421 -21.78 -21.14 -17.80
CA SER A 421 -23.20 -20.86 -18.06
C SER A 421 -23.51 -19.38 -18.29
N ALA A 422 -24.50 -19.14 -19.14
CA ALA A 422 -25.11 -17.84 -19.38
C ALA A 422 -26.64 -17.99 -19.51
N GLN A 423 -27.40 -16.91 -19.30
CA GLN A 423 -28.86 -16.95 -19.50
C GLN A 423 -29.26 -16.67 -20.95
N ASN A 424 -28.49 -15.84 -21.67
CA ASN A 424 -28.77 -15.46 -23.05
C ASN A 424 -27.77 -16.14 -24.00
N GLN A 425 -26.57 -15.59 -24.17
CA GLN A 425 -25.57 -16.18 -25.08
C GLN A 425 -24.36 -16.72 -24.33
N LEU A 426 -23.91 -17.93 -24.73
CA LEU A 426 -22.64 -18.49 -24.34
C LEU A 426 -21.79 -18.74 -25.59
N LYS A 427 -20.63 -18.11 -25.68
CA LYS A 427 -19.63 -18.33 -26.74
C LYS A 427 -18.30 -18.78 -26.16
N VAL A 428 -17.81 -19.94 -26.60
CA VAL A 428 -16.45 -20.43 -26.32
C VAL A 428 -15.66 -20.50 -27.63
N THR A 429 -14.57 -19.76 -27.72
CA THR A 429 -13.59 -19.81 -28.80
C THR A 429 -12.30 -20.37 -28.23
N THR A 430 -11.86 -21.54 -28.68
CA THR A 430 -10.68 -22.23 -28.14
C THR A 430 -10.13 -23.26 -29.12
N GLU A 431 -8.82 -23.55 -29.08
CA GLU A 431 -8.24 -24.68 -29.83
C GLU A 431 -8.78 -26.02 -29.33
N LYS A 432 -8.95 -26.17 -28.01
CA LYS A 432 -9.43 -27.40 -27.40
C LYS A 432 -10.34 -27.12 -26.21
N LEU A 433 -11.55 -27.65 -26.27
CA LEU A 433 -12.46 -27.69 -25.12
C LEU A 433 -12.48 -29.11 -24.53
N ASP A 434 -11.99 -29.28 -23.30
CA ASP A 434 -12.20 -30.51 -22.52
C ASP A 434 -13.39 -30.32 -21.58
N ASN A 435 -14.55 -30.85 -21.99
CA ASN A 435 -15.80 -30.78 -21.24
C ASN A 435 -16.27 -32.17 -20.75
N GLN A 436 -15.32 -33.05 -20.40
CA GLN A 436 -15.61 -34.41 -19.92
C GLN A 436 -16.07 -34.42 -18.45
N GLN A 437 -16.30 -35.63 -17.91
CA GLN A 437 -16.60 -35.85 -16.49
C GLN A 437 -17.79 -35.04 -15.98
N GLN A 438 -18.88 -34.99 -16.75
CA GLN A 438 -20.07 -34.17 -16.45
C GLN A 438 -19.83 -32.65 -16.51
N GLY A 439 -18.82 -32.19 -17.25
CA GLY A 439 -18.65 -30.78 -17.60
C GLY A 439 -19.89 -30.22 -18.33
N ARG A 440 -20.26 -28.98 -18.01
CA ARG A 440 -21.45 -28.31 -18.51
C ARG A 440 -21.08 -27.01 -19.22
N VAL A 441 -21.59 -26.84 -20.43
CA VAL A 441 -21.56 -25.59 -21.19
C VAL A 441 -23.00 -25.28 -21.59
N LEU A 442 -23.61 -24.29 -20.95
CA LEU A 442 -25.06 -24.07 -20.99
C LEU A 442 -25.44 -22.63 -21.29
N SER A 443 -26.41 -22.45 -22.18
CA SER A 443 -27.21 -21.23 -22.33
C SER A 443 -28.68 -21.53 -22.04
N ALA A 444 -29.42 -20.58 -21.47
CA ALA A 444 -30.86 -20.73 -21.21
C ALA A 444 -31.77 -20.19 -22.34
N ALA A 445 -31.18 -19.72 -23.45
CA ALA A 445 -31.89 -19.23 -24.63
C ALA A 445 -32.57 -20.34 -25.45
#